data_AF-A0A842V0B4-F1
#
_entry.id   AF-A0A842V0B4-F1
#
_cell.length_a   1.000
_cell.length_b   1.000
_cell.length_c   1.000
_cell.angle_alpha   90.00
_cell.angle_beta   90.00
_cell.angle_gamma   90.00
#
_symmetry.space_group_name_H-M   'P 1'
#
loop_
_entity.id
_entity.type
_entity.pdbx_description
1 polymer ?
#
loop_
_entity_poly.entity_id
_entity_poly.type
_entity_poly.pdbx_seq_one_letter_code
_entity_poly.pdbx_strand_id
1 'polypeptide(L)'
;MRLRILPFVIIFIALLLPQLAHADLIPVGTKGINHCFEITNMDEYPDYIFILDQRGAYNKYEMIVPGRCTSFYKFNTGTIYALSKDNQAILSGIRREEPGIFEDSPAFIKSDVHIKTSPYVSILSSVKSITDQYTIISIDDDRLELEKTTVKERDYSIFVIYILAFLATVLLESLIIWPLAKDRLEKGFFSALKYSFFVNILTYPLALLIYILLFPVFSFIEMGVFIAEIFLVRAFVRTSYKRSILISLLANIVTMLLGFAFYISSAF
;
A
#
# COMPACT_ATOMS: atom_id res chain seq x y z
N MET A 1 -46.59 0.04 -8.20
CA MET A 1 -45.17 -0.34 -8.06
C MET A 1 -44.55 0.49 -6.94
N ARG A 2 -44.80 0.14 -5.69
CA ARG A 2 -44.47 0.95 -4.50
C ARG A 2 -43.49 0.19 -3.61
N LEU A 3 -42.43 0.87 -3.18
CA LEU A 3 -41.63 0.59 -1.98
C LEU A 3 -40.76 -0.69 -1.89
N ARG A 4 -40.29 -1.28 -3.00
CA ARG A 4 -39.29 -2.38 -2.94
C ARG A 4 -37.82 -1.95 -3.12
N ILE A 5 -37.58 -0.70 -3.50
CA ILE A 5 -36.22 -0.18 -3.80
C ILE A 5 -35.58 0.47 -2.56
N LEU A 6 -36.39 0.89 -1.58
CA LEU A 6 -35.94 1.59 -0.37
C LEU A 6 -34.85 0.86 0.44
N PRO A 7 -34.93 -0.47 0.71
CA PRO A 7 -33.88 -1.14 1.48
C PRO A 7 -32.55 -1.20 0.72
N PHE A 8 -32.58 -1.32 -0.61
CA PHE A 8 -31.37 -1.28 -1.43
C PHE A 8 -30.72 0.11 -1.44
N VAL A 9 -31.53 1.18 -1.47
CA VAL A 9 -31.03 2.55 -1.38
C VAL A 9 -30.40 2.83 -0.02
N ILE A 10 -30.99 2.33 1.07
CA ILE A 10 -30.44 2.51 2.43
C ILE A 10 -29.13 1.73 2.60
N ILE A 11 -29.06 0.48 2.12
CA ILE A 11 -27.81 -0.30 2.15
C ILE A 11 -26.74 0.35 1.27
N PHE A 12 -27.11 0.87 0.09
CA PHE A 12 -26.19 1.59 -0.79
C PHE A 12 -25.68 2.88 -0.13
N ILE A 13 -26.55 3.66 0.52
CA ILE A 13 -26.14 4.86 1.29
C ILE A 13 -25.27 4.47 2.48
N ALA A 14 -25.57 3.37 3.19
CA ALA A 14 -24.76 2.89 4.31
C ALA A 14 -23.37 2.41 3.87
N LEU A 15 -23.25 1.85 2.66
CA LEU A 15 -21.96 1.50 2.03
C LEU A 15 -21.19 2.72 1.52
N LEU A 16 -21.90 3.84 1.26
CA LEU A 16 -21.30 5.12 0.88
C LEU A 16 -20.88 5.97 2.08
N LEU A 17 -21.29 5.62 3.31
CA LEU A 17 -20.81 6.30 4.49
C LEU A 17 -19.32 5.95 4.66
N PRO A 18 -18.41 6.93 4.59
CA PRO A 18 -17.00 6.67 4.79
C PRO A 18 -16.83 6.05 6.17
N GLN A 19 -16.28 4.84 6.23
CA GLN A 19 -15.87 4.29 7.51
C GLN A 19 -14.92 5.31 8.13
N LEU A 20 -15.21 5.74 9.37
CA LEU A 20 -14.31 6.54 10.19
C LEU A 20 -13.10 5.68 10.56
N ALA A 21 -12.27 5.38 9.57
CA ALA A 21 -10.95 4.85 9.78
C ALA A 21 -10.11 6.01 10.30
N HIS A 22 -9.57 5.86 11.50
CA HIS A 22 -8.48 6.70 11.97
C HIS A 22 -7.26 6.39 11.11
N ALA A 23 -7.18 7.04 9.96
CA ALA A 23 -6.07 6.88 9.04
C ALA A 23 -4.85 7.56 9.66
N ASP A 24 -3.76 6.79 9.74
CA ASP A 24 -2.43 7.34 9.90
C ASP A 24 -2.22 8.45 8.86
N LEU A 25 -1.65 9.60 9.27
CA LEU A 25 -1.39 10.71 8.35
C LEU A 25 -0.32 10.27 7.33
N ILE A 26 -0.77 9.83 6.15
CA ILE A 26 0.07 9.56 4.99
C ILE A 26 0.12 10.84 4.14
N PRO A 27 1.31 11.39 3.86
CA PRO A 27 1.44 12.54 2.97
C PRO A 27 0.79 12.28 1.60
N VAL A 28 0.14 13.30 1.04
CA VAL A 28 -0.51 13.21 -0.28
C VAL A 28 0.50 12.78 -1.34
N GLY A 29 0.11 11.83 -2.20
CA GLY A 29 0.98 11.30 -3.26
C GLY A 29 2.01 10.27 -2.78
N THR A 30 1.97 9.87 -1.51
CA THR A 30 2.82 8.81 -0.96
C THR A 30 2.01 7.60 -0.52
N LYS A 31 2.68 6.46 -0.35
CA LYS A 31 2.14 5.26 0.29
C LYS A 31 3.08 4.80 1.41
N GLY A 32 2.51 4.15 2.42
CA GLY A 32 3.28 3.47 3.46
C GLY A 32 4.03 2.26 2.90
N ILE A 33 5.22 2.01 3.43
CA ILE A 33 6.03 0.81 3.19
C ILE A 33 6.53 0.26 4.52
N ASN A 34 6.84 -1.04 4.52
CA ASN A 34 7.54 -1.64 5.65
C ASN A 34 9.00 -1.19 5.62
N HIS A 35 9.43 -0.45 6.63
CA HIS A 35 10.82 -0.03 6.77
C HIS A 35 11.37 -0.60 8.08
N CYS A 36 12.45 -1.36 7.98
CA CYS A 36 13.16 -1.91 9.12
C CYS A 36 14.67 -1.89 8.85
N PHE A 37 15.45 -2.27 9.85
CA PHE A 37 16.89 -2.42 9.71
C PHE A 37 17.39 -3.70 10.37
N GLU A 38 18.56 -4.16 9.99
CA GLU A 38 19.24 -5.31 10.59
C GLU A 38 20.73 -5.03 10.72
N ILE A 39 21.39 -5.71 11.67
CA ILE A 39 22.85 -5.75 11.78
C ILE A 39 23.31 -7.12 11.27
N THR A 40 24.11 -7.16 10.22
CA THR A 40 24.34 -8.38 9.43
C THR A 40 25.44 -9.29 9.98
N ASN A 41 26.40 -8.76 10.75
CA ASN A 41 27.55 -9.49 11.27
C ASN A 41 27.62 -9.52 12.81
N MET A 42 26.46 -9.56 13.48
CA MET A 42 26.41 -9.62 14.96
C MET A 42 27.07 -10.88 15.55
N ASP A 43 27.16 -11.95 14.76
CA ASP A 43 27.81 -13.21 15.12
C ASP A 43 29.33 -13.08 15.28
N GLU A 44 29.95 -12.07 14.65
CA GLU A 44 31.36 -11.74 14.83
C GLU A 44 31.64 -11.05 16.19
N TYR A 45 30.60 -10.59 16.89
CA TYR A 45 30.69 -9.86 18.16
C TYR A 45 29.87 -10.54 19.27
N PRO A 46 30.17 -11.81 19.62
CA PRO A 46 29.36 -12.59 20.54
C PRO A 46 29.38 -12.07 21.98
N ASP A 47 30.34 -11.24 22.36
CA ASP A 47 30.47 -10.70 23.73
C ASP A 47 29.65 -9.44 23.97
N TYR A 48 28.93 -8.96 22.94
CA TYR A 48 28.12 -7.75 23.00
C TYR A 48 26.63 -8.04 22.84
N ILE A 49 25.82 -7.14 23.40
CA ILE A 49 24.38 -7.03 23.19
C ILE A 49 24.14 -5.69 22.50
N PHE A 50 23.34 -5.70 21.44
CA PHE A 50 22.99 -4.49 20.70
C PHE A 50 21.59 -4.02 21.07
N ILE A 51 21.45 -2.74 21.36
CA ILE A 51 20.24 -2.12 21.87
C ILE A 51 19.89 -0.94 20.97
N LEU A 52 18.61 -0.86 20.60
CA LEU A 52 18.04 0.28 19.92
C LEU A 52 17.34 1.18 20.94
N ASP A 53 17.86 2.39 21.18
CA ASP A 53 17.17 3.47 21.91
C ASP A 53 16.33 4.29 20.92
N GLN A 54 15.02 4.36 21.14
CA GLN A 54 14.08 5.07 20.27
C GLN A 54 13.56 6.32 20.96
N ARG A 55 13.69 7.47 20.29
CA ARG A 55 13.26 8.77 20.82
C ARG A 55 12.28 9.45 19.88
N GLY A 56 11.18 9.98 20.41
CA GLY A 56 10.17 10.69 19.61
C GLY A 56 8.79 10.64 20.22
N ALA A 57 7.80 10.24 19.42
CA ALA A 57 6.41 10.13 19.86
C ALA A 57 6.20 9.02 20.90
N TYR A 58 6.98 7.93 20.81
CA TYR A 58 6.92 6.81 21.75
C TYR A 58 8.33 6.39 22.12
N ASN A 59 8.83 6.83 23.28
CA ASN A 59 10.16 6.45 23.74
C ASN A 59 10.16 4.99 24.18
N LYS A 60 11.07 4.19 23.62
CA LYS A 60 11.30 2.81 24.06
C LYS A 60 12.71 2.36 23.72
N TYR A 61 13.25 1.40 24.47
CA TYR A 61 14.39 0.62 24.01
C TYR A 61 14.00 -0.80 23.64
N GLU A 62 14.77 -1.42 22.74
CA GLU A 62 14.57 -2.78 22.28
C GLU A 62 15.92 -3.46 22.02
N MET A 63 16.06 -4.73 22.42
CA MET A 63 17.25 -5.52 22.07
C MET A 63 17.17 -5.95 20.61
N ILE A 64 18.23 -5.74 19.86
CA ILE A 64 18.34 -6.15 18.46
C ILE A 64 18.68 -7.65 18.45
N VAL A 65 17.90 -8.42 17.69
CA VAL A 65 18.07 -9.88 17.60
C VAL A 65 18.74 -10.22 16.25
N PRO A 66 19.82 -11.03 16.24
CA PRO A 66 20.49 -11.44 15.01
C PRO A 66 19.53 -12.10 14.01
N GLY A 67 19.67 -11.76 12.74
CA GLY A 67 18.85 -12.30 11.64
C GLY A 67 17.38 -11.85 11.68
N ARG A 68 17.01 -10.89 12.54
CA ARG A 68 15.66 -10.34 12.63
C ARG A 68 15.66 -8.86 12.27
N CYS A 69 14.77 -8.49 11.35
CA CYS A 69 14.57 -7.09 11.04
C CYS A 69 13.90 -6.34 12.20
N THR A 70 14.50 -5.22 12.61
CA THR A 70 14.02 -4.35 13.68
C THR A 70 13.34 -3.12 13.08
N SER A 71 12.09 -2.86 13.45
CA SER A 71 11.33 -1.68 13.02
C SER A 71 10.93 -0.84 14.22
N PHE A 72 10.85 0.48 14.03
CA PHE A 72 10.36 1.40 15.05
C PHE A 72 9.34 2.39 14.50
N TYR A 73 8.68 3.09 15.41
CA TYR A 73 7.61 4.02 15.05
C TYR A 73 8.15 5.16 14.16
N LYS A 74 7.42 5.46 13.08
CA LYS A 74 7.84 6.36 12.00
C LYS A 74 8.21 7.79 12.39
N PHE A 75 7.77 8.27 13.56
CA PHE A 75 8.11 9.58 14.08
C PHE A 75 9.18 9.54 15.17
N ASN A 76 9.82 8.38 15.37
CA ASN A 76 10.97 8.25 16.25
C ASN A 76 12.28 8.31 15.45
N THR A 77 13.36 8.60 16.15
CA THR A 77 14.73 8.34 15.73
C THR A 77 15.31 7.20 16.56
N GLY A 78 16.18 6.41 15.97
CA GLY A 78 16.86 5.29 16.62
C GLY A 78 18.35 5.57 16.79
N THR A 79 18.91 5.23 17.94
CA THR A 79 20.37 5.15 18.14
C THR A 79 20.71 3.73 18.59
N ILE A 80 21.75 3.14 18.01
CA ILE A 80 22.22 1.81 18.41
C ILE A 80 23.30 1.98 19.49
N TYR A 81 23.25 1.13 20.50
CA TYR A 81 24.29 0.99 21.50
C TYR A 81 24.78 -0.46 21.54
N ALA A 82 26.08 -0.64 21.76
CA ALA A 82 26.65 -1.92 22.17
C ALA A 82 26.85 -1.92 23.69
N LEU A 83 26.54 -3.04 24.32
CA LEU A 83 26.74 -3.28 25.75
C LEU A 83 27.48 -4.61 25.90
N SER A 84 28.62 -4.61 26.59
CA SER A 84 29.29 -5.87 26.97
C SER A 84 28.35 -6.75 27.78
N LYS A 85 28.31 -8.05 27.50
CA LYS A 85 27.49 -9.03 28.23
C LYS A 85 27.82 -9.07 29.73
N ASP A 86 29.04 -8.74 30.12
CA ASP A 86 29.43 -8.64 31.54
C ASP A 86 28.63 -7.56 32.29
N ASN A 87 28.15 -6.54 31.55
CA ASN A 87 27.35 -5.44 32.08
C ASN A 87 25.85 -5.64 31.86
N GLN A 88 25.39 -6.81 31.40
CA GLN A 88 23.98 -7.08 31.10
C GLN A 88 23.05 -6.85 32.29
N ALA A 89 23.54 -7.05 33.53
CA ALA A 89 22.76 -6.83 34.75
C ALA A 89 22.19 -5.41 34.85
N ILE A 90 22.84 -4.41 34.24
CA ILE A 90 22.36 -3.02 34.19
C ILE A 90 20.97 -2.93 33.54
N LEU A 91 20.69 -3.75 32.51
CA LEU A 91 19.41 -3.72 31.80
C LEU A 91 18.22 -4.07 32.68
N SER A 92 18.42 -4.88 33.73
CA SER A 92 17.34 -5.26 34.66
C SER A 92 16.81 -4.08 35.48
N GLY A 93 17.62 -3.04 35.66
CA GLY A 93 17.25 -1.82 36.39
C GLY A 93 16.60 -0.74 35.51
N ILE A 94 16.67 -0.85 34.17
CA ILE A 94 16.22 0.19 33.25
C ILE A 94 14.77 -0.06 32.84
N ARG A 95 13.88 0.89 33.15
CA ARG A 95 12.50 0.87 32.65
C ARG A 95 12.46 1.16 31.16
N ARG A 96 11.60 0.46 30.42
CA ARG A 96 11.51 0.59 28.94
C ARG A 96 11.21 2.00 28.44
N GLU A 97 10.63 2.87 29.27
CA GLU A 97 10.11 4.19 28.89
C GLU A 97 10.97 5.36 29.41
N GLU A 98 12.18 5.10 29.92
CA GLU A 98 13.07 6.15 30.43
C GLU A 98 14.14 6.54 29.38
N PRO A 99 13.90 7.58 28.55
CA PRO A 99 14.85 8.02 27.54
C PRO A 99 16.10 8.63 28.18
N GLY A 100 17.25 8.54 27.50
CA GLY A 100 18.48 9.23 27.95
C GLY A 100 19.45 8.39 28.77
N ILE A 101 18.98 7.31 29.40
CA ILE A 101 19.82 6.50 30.32
C ILE A 101 21.09 5.96 29.66
N PHE A 102 21.04 5.69 28.36
CA PHE A 102 22.18 5.18 27.61
C PHE A 102 23.24 6.23 27.26
N GLU A 103 22.89 7.52 27.20
CA GLU A 103 23.86 8.56 26.82
C GLU A 103 24.80 8.93 27.96
N ASP A 104 24.34 8.83 29.21
CA ASP A 104 25.10 9.24 30.39
C ASP A 104 25.90 8.09 31.03
N SER A 105 25.73 6.86 30.54
CA SER A 105 26.35 5.68 31.13
C SER A 105 27.56 5.21 30.32
N PRO A 106 28.77 5.15 30.92
CA PRO A 106 29.98 4.70 30.23
C PRO A 106 29.95 3.20 29.88
N ALA A 107 28.94 2.46 30.32
CA ALA A 107 28.79 1.05 29.99
C ALA A 107 28.24 0.83 28.56
N PHE A 108 27.65 1.85 27.94
CA PHE A 108 27.04 1.76 26.62
C PHE A 108 27.91 2.47 25.59
N ILE A 109 28.34 1.71 24.58
CA ILE A 109 29.14 2.22 23.47
C ILE A 109 28.18 2.69 22.38
N LYS A 110 28.18 4.00 22.09
CA LYS A 110 27.20 4.63 21.19
C LYS A 110 27.59 4.47 19.73
N SER A 111 26.60 4.18 18.87
CA SER A 111 26.82 4.17 17.42
C SER A 111 26.98 5.58 16.87
N ASP A 112 27.81 5.72 15.83
CA ASP A 112 27.93 6.97 15.06
C ASP A 112 26.74 7.23 14.10
N VAL A 113 25.87 6.25 13.93
CA VAL A 113 24.66 6.36 13.09
C VAL A 113 23.43 6.76 13.89
N HIS A 114 22.64 7.67 13.34
CA HIS A 114 21.25 7.90 13.73
C HIS A 114 20.30 7.32 12.69
N ILE A 115 19.49 6.35 13.10
CA ILE A 115 18.52 5.69 12.23
C ILE A 115 17.27 6.55 12.15
N LYS A 116 16.85 6.83 10.92
CA LYS A 116 15.57 7.47 10.62
C LYS A 116 14.80 6.58 9.68
N THR A 117 13.63 6.11 10.11
CA THR A 117 12.71 5.44 9.19
C THR A 117 11.96 6.47 8.38
N SER A 118 12.13 6.47 7.05
CA SER A 118 11.14 7.07 6.15
C SER A 118 10.18 5.96 5.73
N PRO A 119 8.98 5.86 6.32
CA PRO A 119 8.03 4.79 5.97
C PRO A 119 7.25 5.12 4.69
N TYR A 120 7.59 6.20 3.98
CA TYR A 120 6.82 6.70 2.87
C TYR A 120 7.65 6.71 1.59
N VAL A 121 7.04 6.24 0.52
CA VAL A 121 7.55 6.34 -0.85
C VAL A 121 6.46 6.93 -1.75
N SER A 122 6.83 7.43 -2.93
CA SER A 122 5.83 7.83 -3.93
C SER A 122 4.81 6.71 -4.16
N ILE A 123 3.53 7.06 -4.32
CA ILE A 123 2.46 6.09 -4.62
C ILE A 123 2.75 5.28 -5.90
N LEU A 124 3.52 5.86 -6.82
CA LEU A 124 3.95 5.22 -8.07
C LEU A 124 5.18 4.30 -7.90
N SER A 125 5.83 4.33 -6.74
CA SER A 125 7.00 3.49 -6.46
C SER A 125 6.59 2.03 -6.38
N SER A 126 7.33 1.14 -7.04
CA SER A 126 7.16 -0.31 -6.85
C SER A 126 7.78 -0.84 -5.56
N VAL A 127 8.46 0.01 -4.78
CA VAL A 127 9.05 -0.39 -3.50
C VAL A 127 7.95 -0.76 -2.51
N LYS A 128 8.07 -1.93 -1.90
CA LYS A 128 7.15 -2.47 -0.88
C LYS A 128 7.78 -2.44 0.51
N SER A 129 9.07 -2.75 0.57
CA SER A 129 9.83 -2.70 1.80
C SER A 129 11.21 -2.10 1.55
N ILE A 130 11.76 -1.47 2.60
CA ILE A 130 13.14 -1.02 2.66
C ILE A 130 13.76 -1.66 3.90
N THR A 131 14.89 -2.32 3.70
CA THR A 131 15.71 -2.84 4.79
C THR A 131 17.06 -2.15 4.75
N ASP A 132 17.34 -1.37 5.79
CA ASP A 132 18.68 -0.83 6.01
C ASP A 132 19.54 -1.91 6.69
N GLN A 133 20.59 -2.34 6.01
CA GLN A 133 21.55 -3.31 6.52
C GLN A 133 22.75 -2.56 7.08
N TYR A 134 23.05 -2.79 8.35
CA TYR A 134 24.19 -2.24 9.06
C TYR A 134 25.24 -3.32 9.26
N THR A 135 26.49 -3.02 8.94
CA THR A 135 27.64 -3.89 9.23
C THR A 135 28.49 -3.19 10.29
N ILE A 136 28.84 -3.90 11.35
CA ILE A 136 29.77 -3.41 12.37
C ILE A 136 31.16 -3.41 11.77
N ILE A 137 31.79 -2.24 11.73
CA ILE A 137 33.16 -2.07 11.24
C ILE A 137 34.14 -2.18 12.41
N SER A 138 33.83 -1.51 13.51
CA SER A 138 34.65 -1.52 14.72
C SER A 138 33.82 -1.22 15.97
N ILE A 139 34.29 -1.73 17.10
CA ILE A 139 33.80 -1.39 18.45
C ILE A 139 35.03 -1.07 19.29
N ASP A 140 35.11 0.15 19.82
CA ASP A 140 36.08 0.55 20.82
C ASP A 140 35.38 0.98 22.12
N ASP A 141 36.13 1.51 23.07
CA ASP A 141 35.60 1.88 24.40
C ASP A 141 34.54 3.00 24.33
N ASP A 142 34.58 3.85 23.30
CA ASP A 142 33.74 5.06 23.21
C ASP A 142 32.81 5.07 21.98
N ARG A 143 33.09 4.25 20.97
CA ARG A 143 32.45 4.32 19.65
C ARG A 143 32.14 2.94 19.06
N LEU A 144 30.92 2.82 18.56
CA LEU A 144 30.46 1.76 17.67
C LEU A 144 30.36 2.34 16.25
N GLU A 145 31.19 1.86 15.33
CA GLU A 145 31.19 2.30 13.94
C GLU A 145 30.36 1.35 13.08
N LEU A 146 29.34 1.88 12.41
CA LEU A 146 28.44 1.10 11.55
C LEU A 146 28.48 1.61 10.10
N GLU A 147 28.69 0.72 9.15
CA GLU A 147 28.50 1.00 7.73
C GLU A 147 27.09 0.63 7.30
N LYS A 148 26.46 1.50 6.49
CA LYS A 148 25.08 1.33 6.02
C LYS A 148 25.04 0.92 4.55
N THR A 149 24.33 -0.16 4.26
CA THR A 149 23.83 -0.51 2.92
C THR A 149 22.30 -0.52 2.93
N THR A 150 21.64 -0.07 1.86
CA THR A 150 20.17 -0.09 1.77
C THR A 150 19.69 -1.10 0.72
N VAL A 151 18.90 -2.06 1.14
CA VAL A 151 18.23 -3.03 0.28
C VAL A 151 16.78 -2.61 0.07
N LYS A 152 16.34 -2.55 -1.20
CA LYS A 152 14.97 -2.17 -1.57
C LYS A 152 14.27 -3.36 -2.21
N GLU A 153 13.24 -3.88 -1.56
CA GLU A 153 12.39 -4.91 -2.16
C GLU A 153 11.35 -4.25 -3.05
N ARG A 154 11.36 -4.66 -4.32
CA ARG A 154 10.42 -4.16 -5.32
C ARG A 154 9.35 -5.20 -5.58
N ASP A 155 8.12 -4.75 -5.51
CA ASP A 155 6.98 -5.52 -5.96
C ASP A 155 6.75 -5.25 -7.45
N TYR A 156 7.49 -5.98 -8.29
CA TYR A 156 7.21 -6.03 -9.73
C TYR A 156 5.81 -6.59 -10.02
N SER A 157 5.17 -7.25 -9.04
CA SER A 157 3.83 -7.80 -9.21
C SER A 157 2.79 -6.71 -9.38
N ILE A 158 2.98 -5.49 -8.88
CA ILE A 158 1.95 -4.44 -9.02
C ILE A 158 1.64 -4.17 -10.50
N PHE A 159 2.66 -4.03 -11.34
CA PHE A 159 2.46 -3.83 -12.79
C PHE A 159 1.79 -5.04 -13.45
N VAL A 160 2.22 -6.25 -13.08
CA VAL A 160 1.64 -7.50 -13.59
C VAL A 160 0.18 -7.65 -13.14
N ILE A 161 -0.12 -7.36 -11.88
CA ILE A 161 -1.46 -7.35 -11.29
C ILE A 161 -2.33 -6.32 -12.02
N TYR A 162 -1.82 -5.12 -12.31
CA TYR A 162 -2.56 -4.12 -13.08
C TYR A 162 -2.87 -4.60 -14.50
N ILE A 163 -1.89 -5.19 -15.20
CA ILE A 163 -2.13 -5.76 -16.54
C ILE A 163 -3.16 -6.88 -16.46
N LEU A 164 -3.03 -7.80 -15.51
CA LEU A 164 -3.95 -8.93 -15.36
C LEU A 164 -5.36 -8.45 -15.00
N ALA A 165 -5.50 -7.48 -14.10
CA ALA A 165 -6.77 -6.87 -13.74
C ALA A 165 -7.40 -6.17 -14.94
N PHE A 166 -6.62 -5.38 -15.70
CA PHE A 166 -7.09 -4.75 -16.93
C PHE A 166 -7.58 -5.78 -17.96
N LEU A 167 -6.79 -6.83 -18.22
CA LEU A 167 -7.18 -7.90 -19.15
C LEU A 167 -8.42 -8.64 -18.68
N ALA A 168 -8.56 -8.91 -17.38
CA ALA A 168 -9.73 -9.54 -16.79
C ALA A 168 -10.98 -8.66 -16.95
N THR A 169 -10.88 -7.35 -16.68
CA THR A 169 -11.98 -6.40 -16.88
C THR A 169 -12.42 -6.35 -18.34
N VAL A 170 -11.46 -6.22 -19.27
CA VAL A 170 -11.74 -6.24 -20.71
C VAL A 170 -12.47 -7.51 -21.12
N LEU A 171 -12.00 -8.67 -20.67
CA LEU A 171 -12.64 -9.96 -20.98
C LEU A 171 -14.06 -10.04 -20.41
N LEU A 172 -14.24 -9.66 -19.15
CA LEU A 172 -15.51 -9.73 -18.45
C LEU A 172 -16.56 -8.81 -19.08
N GLU A 173 -16.22 -7.56 -19.33
CA GLU A 173 -17.12 -6.63 -20.02
C GLU A 173 -17.49 -7.15 -21.42
N SER A 174 -16.53 -7.74 -22.13
CA SER A 174 -16.80 -8.32 -23.46
C SER A 174 -17.83 -9.43 -23.41
N LEU A 175 -17.77 -10.27 -22.36
CA LEU A 175 -18.74 -11.34 -22.12
C LEU A 175 -20.14 -10.79 -21.81
N ILE A 176 -20.25 -9.60 -21.23
CA ILE A 176 -21.53 -8.93 -20.93
C ILE A 176 -22.07 -8.22 -22.18
N ILE A 177 -21.21 -7.52 -22.90
CA ILE A 177 -21.60 -6.70 -24.05
C ILE A 177 -22.00 -7.56 -25.23
N TRP A 178 -21.27 -8.66 -25.47
CA TRP A 178 -21.53 -9.53 -26.61
C TRP A 178 -22.98 -10.03 -26.70
N PRO A 179 -23.61 -10.60 -25.66
CA PRO A 179 -25.00 -11.03 -25.73
C PRO A 179 -25.98 -9.84 -25.84
N LEU A 180 -25.69 -8.70 -25.20
CA LEU A 180 -26.57 -7.53 -25.21
C LEU A 180 -26.54 -6.76 -26.53
N ALA A 181 -25.47 -6.91 -27.31
CA ALA A 181 -25.23 -6.21 -28.56
C ALA A 181 -24.97 -7.14 -29.76
N LYS A 182 -25.29 -8.44 -29.64
CA LYS A 182 -24.97 -9.46 -30.65
C LYS A 182 -25.39 -9.07 -32.06
N ASP A 183 -26.58 -8.49 -32.22
CA ASP A 183 -27.14 -8.10 -33.53
C ASP A 183 -26.46 -6.87 -34.16
N ARG A 184 -25.57 -6.20 -33.42
CA ARG A 184 -24.89 -4.95 -33.85
C ARG A 184 -23.39 -5.11 -33.99
N LEU A 185 -22.81 -6.20 -33.50
CA LEU A 185 -21.39 -6.47 -33.53
C LEU A 185 -21.03 -7.27 -34.78
N GLU A 186 -20.48 -6.60 -35.80
CA GLU A 186 -20.17 -7.19 -37.12
C GLU A 186 -19.31 -8.47 -37.07
N LYS A 187 -18.44 -8.61 -36.06
CA LYS A 187 -17.55 -9.78 -35.89
C LYS A 187 -17.81 -10.54 -34.58
N GLY A 188 -19.02 -10.44 -34.04
CA GLY A 188 -19.42 -11.13 -32.81
C GLY A 188 -18.56 -10.76 -31.61
N PHE A 189 -18.06 -11.75 -30.88
CA PHE A 189 -17.31 -11.56 -29.63
C PHE A 189 -16.03 -10.73 -29.79
N PHE A 190 -15.29 -10.89 -30.90
CA PHE A 190 -14.07 -10.11 -31.14
C PHE A 190 -14.34 -8.60 -31.26
N SER A 191 -15.51 -8.20 -31.78
CA SER A 191 -15.91 -6.80 -31.79
C SER A 191 -16.20 -6.28 -30.38
N ALA A 192 -16.78 -7.10 -29.50
CA ALA A 192 -16.96 -6.75 -28.09
C ALA A 192 -15.61 -6.61 -27.37
N LEU A 193 -14.67 -7.53 -27.61
CA LEU A 193 -13.31 -7.47 -27.05
C LEU A 193 -12.56 -6.21 -27.45
N LYS A 194 -12.57 -5.89 -28.74
CA LYS A 194 -11.97 -4.65 -29.25
C LYS A 194 -12.61 -3.44 -28.58
N TYR A 195 -13.94 -3.43 -28.48
CA TYR A 195 -14.67 -2.34 -27.83
C TYR A 195 -14.25 -2.15 -26.37
N SER A 196 -14.33 -3.20 -25.54
CA SER A 196 -14.00 -3.12 -24.12
C SER A 196 -12.55 -2.70 -23.88
N PHE A 197 -11.62 -3.17 -24.72
CA PHE A 197 -10.23 -2.72 -24.70
C PHE A 197 -10.09 -1.21 -24.94
N PHE A 198 -10.74 -0.68 -25.98
CA PHE A 198 -10.67 0.76 -26.28
C PHE A 198 -11.34 1.61 -25.21
N VAL A 199 -12.48 1.16 -24.67
CA VAL A 199 -13.18 1.89 -23.63
C VAL A 199 -12.35 1.97 -22.36
N ASN A 200 -11.81 0.85 -21.87
CA ASN A 200 -10.96 0.84 -20.69
C ASN A 200 -9.69 1.71 -20.86
N ILE A 201 -9.09 1.74 -22.05
CA ILE A 201 -7.94 2.61 -22.34
C ILE A 201 -8.31 4.10 -22.28
N LEU A 202 -9.53 4.48 -22.67
CA LEU A 202 -9.97 5.87 -22.67
C LEU A 202 -10.49 6.31 -21.30
N THR A 203 -11.18 5.42 -20.58
CA THR A 203 -11.78 5.73 -19.29
C THR A 203 -10.75 5.73 -18.16
N TYR A 204 -9.67 4.96 -18.27
CA TYR A 204 -8.62 4.94 -17.24
C TYR A 204 -7.89 6.30 -17.06
N PRO A 205 -7.37 6.96 -18.12
CA PRO A 205 -6.79 8.30 -18.00
C PRO A 205 -7.82 9.34 -17.50
N LEU A 206 -9.09 9.19 -17.89
CA LEU A 206 -10.16 10.04 -17.40
C LEU A 206 -10.38 9.86 -15.89
N ALA A 207 -10.41 8.62 -15.41
CA ALA A 207 -10.52 8.30 -14.00
C ALA A 207 -9.37 8.91 -13.19
N LEU A 208 -8.14 8.79 -13.71
CA LEU A 208 -6.95 9.39 -13.11
C LEU A 208 -7.01 10.93 -13.09
N LEU A 209 -7.48 11.55 -14.18
CA LEU A 209 -7.66 12.99 -14.25
C LEU A 209 -8.69 13.49 -13.23
N ILE A 210 -9.83 12.79 -13.10
CA ILE A 210 -10.86 13.10 -12.11
C ILE A 210 -10.31 12.95 -10.69
N TYR A 211 -9.56 11.87 -10.42
CA TYR A 211 -8.91 11.64 -9.13
C TYR A 211 -7.98 12.80 -8.74
N ILE A 212 -7.20 13.31 -9.69
CA ILE A 212 -6.26 14.42 -9.46
C ILE A 212 -7.00 15.75 -9.25
N LEU A 213 -8.05 16.02 -10.03
CA LEU A 213 -8.72 17.33 -10.05
C LEU A 213 -9.83 17.50 -9.00
N LEU A 214 -10.61 16.46 -8.71
CA LEU A 214 -11.86 16.55 -7.96
C LEU A 214 -11.79 15.87 -6.58
N PHE A 215 -10.59 15.72 -6.04
CA PHE A 215 -10.28 14.92 -4.84
C PHE A 215 -10.59 13.42 -5.05
N PRO A 216 -10.00 12.53 -4.22
CA PRO A 216 -10.19 11.08 -4.34
C PRO A 216 -11.58 10.61 -3.86
N VAL A 217 -12.65 11.29 -4.29
CA VAL A 217 -14.03 10.89 -4.02
C VAL A 217 -14.42 9.84 -5.04
N PHE A 218 -14.39 8.57 -4.62
CA PHE A 218 -14.70 7.40 -5.45
C PHE A 218 -15.97 7.60 -6.30
N SER A 219 -17.05 8.10 -5.69
CA SER A 219 -18.33 8.32 -6.38
C SER A 219 -18.25 9.29 -7.58
N PHE A 220 -17.37 10.29 -7.54
CA PHE A 220 -17.20 11.22 -8.66
C PHE A 220 -16.40 10.61 -9.81
N ILE A 221 -15.37 9.82 -9.48
CA ILE A 221 -14.57 9.08 -10.45
C ILE A 221 -15.49 8.11 -11.21
N GLU A 222 -16.24 7.28 -10.47
CA GLU A 222 -17.17 6.31 -11.05
C GLU A 222 -18.26 6.97 -11.90
N MET A 223 -18.87 8.07 -11.41
CA MET A 223 -19.89 8.78 -12.18
C MET A 223 -19.32 9.36 -13.49
N GLY A 224 -18.12 9.94 -13.45
CA GLY A 224 -17.47 10.48 -14.64
C GLY A 224 -17.10 9.40 -15.66
N VAL A 225 -16.54 8.29 -15.19
CA VAL A 225 -16.23 7.11 -16.01
C VAL A 225 -17.51 6.54 -16.62
N PHE A 226 -18.56 6.33 -15.82
CA PHE A 226 -19.84 5.80 -16.27
C PHE A 226 -20.49 6.66 -17.36
N ILE A 227 -20.47 7.99 -17.20
CA ILE A 227 -20.97 8.92 -18.22
C ILE A 227 -20.17 8.76 -19.52
N ALA A 228 -18.83 8.76 -19.43
CA ALA A 228 -17.98 8.59 -20.60
C ALA A 228 -18.23 7.25 -21.32
N GLU A 229 -18.38 6.16 -20.57
CA GLU A 229 -18.73 4.84 -21.10
C GLU A 229 -20.04 4.86 -21.86
N ILE A 230 -21.10 5.51 -21.36
CA ILE A 230 -22.37 5.61 -22.08
C ILE A 230 -22.19 6.20 -23.47
N PHE A 231 -21.40 7.28 -23.58
CA PHE A 231 -21.09 7.91 -24.86
C PHE A 231 -20.25 7.00 -25.75
N LEU A 232 -19.25 6.30 -25.20
CA LEU A 232 -18.40 5.37 -25.93
C LEU A 232 -19.18 4.14 -26.42
N VAL A 233 -20.00 3.48 -25.57
CA VAL A 233 -20.91 2.38 -25.96
C VAL A 233 -21.75 2.83 -27.14
N ARG A 234 -22.40 3.99 -27.02
CA ARG A 234 -23.25 4.53 -28.08
C ARG A 234 -22.48 4.71 -29.39
N ALA A 235 -21.29 5.32 -29.32
CA ALA A 235 -20.48 5.63 -30.49
C ALA A 235 -19.99 4.36 -31.20
N PHE A 236 -19.46 3.39 -30.46
CA PHE A 236 -18.87 2.18 -31.03
C PHE A 236 -19.89 1.10 -31.41
N VAL A 237 -20.91 0.88 -30.56
CA VAL A 237 -21.92 -0.18 -30.77
C VAL A 237 -23.10 0.32 -31.61
N ARG A 238 -23.20 1.64 -31.86
CA ARG A 238 -24.28 2.29 -32.63
C ARG A 238 -25.67 1.99 -32.07
N THR A 239 -25.83 2.09 -30.75
CA THR A 239 -27.08 1.84 -30.03
C THR A 239 -27.81 3.14 -29.64
N SER A 240 -29.05 3.01 -29.15
CA SER A 240 -29.74 4.14 -28.51
C SER A 240 -29.16 4.38 -27.11
N TYR A 241 -29.26 5.62 -26.61
CA TYR A 241 -28.81 5.97 -25.25
C TYR A 241 -29.43 5.07 -24.17
N LYS A 242 -30.73 4.73 -24.30
CA LYS A 242 -31.40 3.82 -23.35
C LYS A 242 -30.69 2.46 -23.26
N ARG A 243 -30.27 1.90 -24.40
CA ARG A 243 -29.50 0.65 -24.43
C ARG A 243 -28.08 0.85 -23.94
N SER A 244 -27.42 1.95 -24.30
CA SER A 244 -26.05 2.25 -23.83
C SER A 244 -25.98 2.36 -22.32
N ILE A 245 -26.94 3.06 -21.69
CA ILE A 245 -27.08 3.14 -20.23
C ILE A 245 -27.24 1.75 -19.63
N LEU A 246 -28.12 0.92 -20.19
CA LEU A 246 -28.33 -0.45 -19.69
C LEU A 246 -27.05 -1.30 -19.77
N ILE A 247 -26.33 -1.22 -20.90
CA ILE A 247 -25.10 -1.97 -21.11
C ILE A 247 -24.02 -1.52 -20.12
N SER A 248 -23.73 -0.22 -20.03
CA SER A 248 -22.74 0.32 -19.08
C SER A 248 -23.11 0.01 -17.63
N LEU A 249 -24.39 0.08 -17.27
CA LEU A 249 -24.84 -0.18 -15.90
C LEU A 249 -24.64 -1.66 -15.54
N LEU A 250 -25.02 -2.57 -16.44
CA LEU A 250 -24.83 -4.00 -16.22
C LEU A 250 -23.35 -4.38 -16.17
N ALA A 251 -22.53 -3.83 -17.06
CA ALA A 251 -21.09 -4.06 -17.07
C ALA A 251 -20.46 -3.67 -15.72
N ASN A 252 -20.73 -2.44 -15.25
CA ASN A 252 -20.20 -1.94 -13.98
C ASN A 252 -20.74 -2.68 -12.75
N ILE A 253 -22.04 -3.05 -12.73
CA ILE A 253 -22.59 -3.82 -11.61
C ILE A 253 -21.92 -5.19 -11.52
N VAL A 254 -21.72 -5.89 -12.65
CA VAL A 254 -21.11 -7.23 -12.65
C VAL A 254 -19.63 -7.16 -12.30
N THR A 255 -18.88 -6.21 -12.86
CA THR A 255 -17.46 -6.01 -12.51
C THR A 255 -17.30 -5.66 -11.03
N MET A 256 -18.16 -4.78 -10.50
CA MET A 256 -18.19 -4.43 -9.07
C MET A 256 -18.48 -5.64 -8.19
N LEU A 257 -19.52 -6.44 -8.52
CA LEU A 257 -19.88 -7.63 -7.75
C LEU A 257 -18.76 -8.68 -7.74
N LEU A 258 -18.08 -8.87 -8.87
CA LEU A 258 -16.93 -9.78 -8.94
C LEU A 258 -15.73 -9.24 -8.15
N GLY A 259 -15.43 -7.95 -8.26
CA GLY A 259 -14.40 -7.31 -7.44
C GLY A 259 -14.66 -7.47 -5.95
N PHE A 260 -15.92 -7.30 -5.52
CA PHE A 260 -16.34 -7.52 -4.13
C PHE A 260 -16.20 -8.99 -3.70
N ALA A 261 -16.58 -9.93 -4.57
CA ALA A 261 -16.40 -11.37 -4.30
C ALA A 261 -14.93 -11.75 -4.15
N PHE A 262 -14.04 -11.25 -5.02
CA PHE A 262 -12.60 -11.46 -4.91
C PHE A 262 -12.04 -10.86 -3.62
N TYR A 263 -12.44 -9.64 -3.28
CA TYR A 263 -12.04 -8.99 -2.03
C TYR A 263 -12.39 -9.84 -0.80
N ILE A 264 -13.64 -10.31 -0.71
CA ILE A 264 -14.07 -11.22 0.37
C ILE A 264 -13.23 -12.49 0.39
N SER A 265 -13.02 -13.13 -0.77
CA SER A 265 -12.26 -14.38 -0.83
C SER A 265 -10.79 -14.25 -0.43
N SER A 266 -10.20 -13.06 -0.59
CA SER A 266 -8.82 -12.78 -0.19
C SER A 266 -8.65 -12.42 1.28
N ALA A 267 -9.75 -12.13 1.97
CA ALA A 267 -9.76 -11.75 3.38
C ALA A 267 -9.88 -12.95 4.34
N PHE A 268 -10.09 -14.16 3.81
CA PHE A 268 -10.19 -15.43 4.55
C PHE A 268 -9.09 -16.39 4.07
#